data_AF-A0A537E6Z9-F1
#
_entry.id   AF-A0A537E6Z9-F1
#
_cell.length_a   1.000
_cell.length_b   1.000
_cell.length_c   1.000
_cell.angle_alpha   90.00
_cell.angle_beta   90.00
_cell.angle_gamma   90.00
#
_symmetry.space_group_name_H-M   'P 1'
#
loop_
_entity.id
_entity.type
_entity.pdbx_description
1 polymer ?
#
loop_
_entity_poly.entity_id
_entity_poly.type
_entity_poly.pdbx_seq_one_letter_code
_entity_poly.pdbx_strand_id
1 'polypeptide(L)'
;MQTNEFLESIQKGNLSRINQLLETNPDLANSNAENGVSVLLLALYHGRKDIALVIAAKKPVLDIFEASVLGKLEQVRNLIGRDPSRSTLIPLTDLHRLL
;
A
#
# COMPACT_ATOMS: atom_id res chain seq x y z
N MET A 1 9.41 13.29 9.90
CA MET A 1 8.41 13.46 10.97
C MET A 1 7.02 13.02 10.52
N GLN A 2 6.43 13.59 9.46
CA GLN A 2 5.06 13.23 9.02
C GLN A 2 4.93 11.79 8.48
N THR A 3 5.89 11.28 7.71
CA THR A 3 5.88 9.89 7.20
C THR A 3 5.97 8.86 8.34
N ASN A 4 6.81 9.09 9.34
CA ASN A 4 6.93 8.18 10.49
C ASN A 4 5.61 8.13 11.28
N GLU A 5 4.98 9.28 11.50
CA GLU A 5 3.66 9.35 12.13
C GLU A 5 2.58 8.62 11.31
N PHE A 6 2.65 8.75 9.98
CA PHE A 6 1.74 8.04 9.07
C PHE A 6 1.91 6.52 9.18
N LEU A 7 3.16 6.04 9.15
CA LEU A 7 3.49 4.62 9.32
C LEU A 7 3.02 4.07 10.67
N GLU A 8 3.28 4.79 11.77
CA GLU A 8 2.77 4.41 13.10
C GLU A 8 1.25 4.36 13.15
N SER A 9 0.58 5.33 12.51
CA SER A 9 -0.89 5.39 12.46
C SER A 9 -1.48 4.20 11.71
N ILE A 10 -0.79 3.71 10.67
CA ILE A 10 -1.16 2.48 9.95
C ILE A 10 -1.08 1.28 10.90
N GLN A 11 0.07 1.08 11.55
CA GLN A 11 0.30 -0.07 12.44
C GLN A 11 -0.72 -0.11 13.59
N LYS A 12 -0.98 1.06 14.20
CA LYS A 12 -1.94 1.24 15.29
C LYS A 12 -3.41 1.19 14.85
N GLY A 13 -3.70 1.22 13.54
CA GLY A 13 -5.07 1.19 13.02
C GLY A 13 -5.83 2.51 13.21
N ASN A 14 -5.13 3.65 13.29
CA ASN A 14 -5.76 4.95 13.54
C ASN A 14 -6.29 5.58 12.24
N LEU A 15 -7.42 5.07 11.74
CA LEU A 15 -8.05 5.52 10.50
C LEU A 15 -8.35 7.02 10.49
N SER A 16 -8.78 7.60 11.62
CA SER A 16 -9.05 9.03 11.72
C SER A 16 -7.79 9.86 11.45
N ARG A 17 -6.64 9.46 12.00
CA ARG A 17 -5.38 10.16 11.79
C ARG A 17 -4.88 9.99 10.36
N ILE A 18 -5.06 8.81 9.77
CA ILE A 18 -4.75 8.54 8.36
C ILE A 18 -5.50 9.50 7.44
N ASN A 19 -6.81 9.69 7.65
CA ASN A 19 -7.59 10.62 6.85
C ASN A 19 -7.07 12.06 6.96
N GLN A 20 -6.84 12.56 8.18
CA GLN A 20 -6.30 13.91 8.39
C GLN A 20 -4.95 14.11 7.70
N LEU A 21 -4.05 13.12 7.81
CA LEU A 21 -2.73 13.18 7.21
C LEU A 21 -2.81 13.15 5.67
N LEU A 22 -3.69 12.33 5.08
CA LEU A 22 -3.89 12.26 3.63
C LEU A 22 -4.64 13.46 3.06
N GLU A 23 -5.52 14.11 3.84
CA GLU A 23 -6.13 15.38 3.47
C GLU A 23 -5.08 16.49 3.40
N THR A 24 -4.14 16.50 4.35
CA THR A 24 -3.05 17.48 4.40
C THR A 24 -1.98 17.22 3.33
N ASN A 25 -1.64 15.94 3.12
CA ASN A 25 -0.58 15.54 2.21
C ASN A 25 -0.95 14.21 1.50
N PRO A 26 -1.60 14.28 0.33
CA PRO A 26 -2.00 13.10 -0.44
C PRO A 26 -0.83 12.21 -0.87
N ASP A 27 0.38 12.76 -1.03
CA ASP A 27 1.56 12.00 -1.49
C ASP A 27 2.04 10.98 -0.46
N LEU A 28 1.58 11.05 0.79
CA LEU A 28 1.81 10.00 1.79
C LEU A 28 1.29 8.63 1.30
N ALA A 29 0.27 8.59 0.45
CA ALA A 29 -0.22 7.35 -0.16
C ALA A 29 0.82 6.66 -1.07
N ASN A 30 1.85 7.39 -1.51
CA ASN A 30 2.96 6.87 -2.31
C ASN A 30 4.21 6.54 -1.50
N SER A 31 4.17 6.70 -0.17
CA SER A 31 5.33 6.42 0.68
C SER A 31 5.60 4.92 0.84
N ASN A 32 6.82 4.62 1.26
CA ASN A 32 7.27 3.28 1.63
C ASN A 32 7.76 3.30 3.08
N ALA A 33 7.63 2.16 3.76
CA ALA A 33 8.34 1.90 5.00
C ALA A 33 9.86 1.76 4.73
N GLU A 34 10.66 1.74 5.79
CA GLU A 34 12.13 1.68 5.70
C GLU A 34 12.64 0.45 4.92
N ASN A 35 11.89 -0.65 4.95
CA ASN A 35 12.21 -1.88 4.21
C ASN A 35 11.69 -1.89 2.76
N GLY A 36 11.18 -0.77 2.26
CA GLY A 36 10.67 -0.63 0.90
C GLY A 36 9.21 -1.09 0.70
N VAL A 37 8.54 -1.65 1.71
CA VAL A 37 7.13 -2.05 1.60
C VAL A 37 6.26 -0.80 1.45
N SER A 38 5.33 -0.79 0.49
CA SER A 38 4.40 0.34 0.32
C SER A 38 3.48 0.47 1.53
N VAL A 39 3.08 1.70 1.86
CA VAL A 39 2.13 1.97 2.96
C VAL A 39 0.79 1.21 2.82
N LEU A 40 0.37 0.92 1.58
CA LEU A 40 -0.84 0.15 1.29
C LEU A 40 -0.66 -1.32 1.71
N LEU A 41 0.44 -1.94 1.30
CA LEU A 41 0.76 -3.32 1.68
C LEU A 41 1.00 -3.44 3.19
N LEU A 42 1.68 -2.47 3.80
CA LEU A 42 1.87 -2.42 5.25
C LEU A 42 0.53 -2.45 5.99
N ALA A 43 -0.45 -1.66 5.55
CA ALA A 43 -1.79 -1.67 6.14
C ALA A 43 -2.46 -3.05 6.06
N LEU A 44 -2.34 -3.73 4.92
CA LEU A 44 -2.88 -5.07 4.74
C LEU A 44 -2.15 -6.12 5.60
N TYR A 45 -0.83 -6.03 5.75
CA TYR A 45 -0.05 -6.92 6.61
C TYR A 45 -0.45 -6.79 8.08
N HIS A 46 -0.81 -5.59 8.53
CA HIS A 46 -1.37 -5.37 9.88
C HIS A 46 -2.89 -5.62 9.98
N GLY A 47 -3.51 -6.21 8.95
CA GLY A 47 -4.95 -6.53 8.93
C GLY A 47 -5.87 -5.30 8.84
N ARG A 48 -5.36 -4.14 8.46
CA ARG A 48 -6.07 -2.85 8.37
C ARG A 48 -6.63 -2.62 6.97
N LYS A 49 -7.57 -3.47 6.55
CA LYS A 49 -8.15 -3.43 5.20
C LYS A 49 -8.86 -2.11 4.89
N ASP A 50 -9.54 -1.52 5.87
CA ASP A 50 -10.17 -0.21 5.80
C ASP A 50 -9.17 0.91 5.47
N ILE A 51 -8.03 0.93 6.18
CA ILE A 51 -6.93 1.88 5.94
C ILE A 51 -6.33 1.66 4.55
N ALA A 52 -6.10 0.41 4.15
CA ALA A 52 -5.56 0.09 2.84
C ALA A 52 -6.45 0.64 1.70
N LEU A 53 -7.78 0.55 1.84
CA LEU A 53 -8.72 1.08 0.87
C LEU A 53 -8.69 2.62 0.79
N VAL A 54 -8.55 3.30 1.94
CA VAL A 54 -8.38 4.76 1.98
C VAL A 54 -7.08 5.19 1.28
N ILE A 55 -5.97 4.50 1.57
CA ILE A 55 -4.69 4.75 0.90
C ILE A 55 -4.82 4.53 -0.60
N ALA A 56 -5.43 3.40 -1.02
CA ALA A 56 -5.62 3.08 -2.43
C ALA A 56 -6.48 4.11 -3.18
N ALA A 57 -7.45 4.74 -2.51
CA ALA A 57 -8.27 5.79 -3.10
C ALA A 57 -7.49 7.08 -3.37
N LYS A 58 -6.38 7.31 -2.66
CA LYS A 58 -5.47 8.45 -2.86
C LYS A 58 -4.27 8.12 -3.75
N LYS A 59 -4.12 6.85 -4.14
CA LYS A 59 -3.00 6.38 -4.94
C LYS A 59 -3.39 6.31 -6.43
N PRO A 60 -2.82 7.16 -7.30
CA PRO A 60 -3.22 7.23 -8.71
C PRO A 60 -2.80 6.00 -9.51
N VAL A 61 -1.71 5.35 -9.13
CA VAL A 61 -1.17 4.15 -9.79
C VAL A 61 -0.89 3.10 -8.74
N LEU A 62 -1.51 1.94 -8.90
CA LEU A 62 -1.19 0.75 -8.12
C LEU A 62 -0.15 -0.08 -8.86
N ASP A 63 0.80 -0.65 -8.12
CA ASP A 63 1.63 -1.71 -8.66
C ASP A 63 0.83 -3.03 -8.78
N ILE A 64 1.46 -4.06 -9.35
CA ILE A 64 0.79 -5.34 -9.58
C ILE A 64 0.42 -6.05 -8.27
N PHE A 65 1.21 -5.91 -7.21
CA PHE A 65 0.98 -6.56 -5.93
C PHE A 65 -0.19 -5.88 -5.22
N GLU A 66 -0.17 -4.55 -5.17
CA GLU A 66 -1.26 -3.72 -4.63
C GLU A 66 -2.58 -3.98 -5.36
N ALA A 67 -2.56 -4.05 -6.69
CA ALA A 67 -3.74 -4.39 -7.48
C ALA A 67 -4.21 -5.83 -7.21
N SER A 68 -3.29 -6.77 -7.04
CA SER A 68 -3.60 -8.19 -6.76
C SER A 68 -4.25 -8.38 -5.40
N VAL A 69 -3.67 -7.82 -4.33
CA VAL A 69 -4.19 -7.95 -2.97
C VAL A 69 -5.53 -7.23 -2.77
N LEU A 70 -5.81 -6.20 -3.58
CA LEU A 70 -7.12 -5.54 -3.61
C LEU A 70 -8.13 -6.23 -4.53
N GLY A 71 -7.77 -7.32 -5.21
CA GLY A 71 -8.65 -8.06 -6.11
C GLY A 71 -9.02 -7.29 -7.39
N LYS A 72 -8.22 -6.30 -7.80
CA LYS A 72 -8.47 -5.48 -8.99
C LYS A 72 -8.02 -6.20 -10.27
N LEU A 73 -8.69 -7.31 -10.59
CA LEU A 73 -8.31 -8.26 -11.65
C LEU A 73 -8.07 -7.60 -13.02
N GLU A 74 -8.94 -6.69 -13.44
CA GLU A 74 -8.78 -5.99 -14.72
C GLU A 74 -7.54 -5.09 -14.75
N GLN A 75 -7.19 -4.46 -13.63
CA GLN A 75 -5.96 -3.68 -13.54
C GLN A 75 -4.73 -4.59 -13.60
N VAL A 76 -4.76 -5.74 -12.92
CA VAL A 76 -3.69 -6.74 -12.99
C VAL A 76 -3.50 -7.24 -14.43
N ARG A 77 -4.58 -7.59 -15.12
CA ARG A 77 -4.53 -8.01 -16.53
C ARG A 77 -3.90 -6.94 -17.42
N ASN A 78 -4.30 -5.68 -17.25
CA ASN A 78 -3.74 -4.56 -17.99
C ASN A 78 -2.25 -4.34 -17.71
N LEU A 79 -1.83 -4.47 -16.45
CA LEU A 79 -0.42 -4.33 -16.05
C LEU A 79 0.45 -5.41 -16.69
N ILE A 80 0.01 -6.67 -16.64
CA ILE A 80 0.71 -7.81 -17.27
C ILE A 80 0.74 -7.68 -18.79
N GLY A 81 -0.38 -7.28 -19.40
CA GLY A 81 -0.46 -7.11 -20.85
C GLY A 81 0.44 -6.00 -21.39
N ARG A 82 0.75 -4.98 -20.56
CA ARG A 82 1.70 -3.90 -20.91
C ARG A 82 3.15 -4.32 -20.75
N ASP A 83 3.47 -5.07 -19.70
CA ASP A 83 4.82 -5.54 -19.42
C ASP A 83 4.76 -6.81 -18.54
N PRO A 84 4.99 -7.99 -19.13
CA PRO A 84 4.95 -9.26 -18.41
C PRO A 84 5.98 -9.36 -17.27
N SER A 85 7.06 -8.57 -17.31
CA SER A 85 8.13 -8.60 -16.32
C SER A 85 7.71 -8.02 -14.95
N ARG A 86 6.58 -7.31 -14.91
CA ARG A 86 6.10 -6.62 -13.71
C ARG A 86 5.66 -7.55 -12.59
N SER A 87 5.35 -8.82 -12.89
CA SER A 87 5.05 -9.83 -11.86
C SER A 87 6.25 -10.22 -10.99
N THR A 88 7.46 -9.81 -11.37
CA THR A 88 8.71 -10.32 -10.79
C THR A 88 9.34 -9.39 -9.74
N LEU A 89 8.73 -8.24 -9.41
CA LEU A 89 9.33 -7.26 -8.50
C LEU A 89 9.08 -7.59 -7.02
N ILE A 90 10.03 -8.30 -6.40
CA ILE A 90 10.10 -8.65 -4.95
C ILE A 90 8.90 -9.51 -4.47
N PRO A 91 9.12 -10.80 -4.20
CA PRO A 91 8.03 -11.73 -3.95
C PRO A 91 7.35 -11.48 -2.60
N LEU A 92 6.03 -11.71 -2.59
CA LEU A 92 5.21 -11.91 -1.38
C LEU A 92 5.79 -12.96 -0.41
N THR A 93 6.84 -13.69 -0.77
CA THR A 93 7.47 -14.73 0.05
C THR A 93 8.35 -14.19 1.19
N ASP A 94 8.68 -12.90 1.23
CA ASP A 94 9.33 -12.27 2.40
C ASP A 94 8.33 -11.90 3.52
N LEU A 95 7.07 -12.37 3.43
CA LEU A 95 5.97 -12.13 4.39
C LEU A 95 6.34 -12.43 5.84
N HIS A 96 7.20 -13.41 6.09
CA HIS A 96 7.53 -13.89 7.43
C HIS A 96 8.46 -12.95 8.22
N ARG A 97 9.07 -11.94 7.59
CA ARG A 97 9.99 -10.99 8.26
C ARG A 97 9.34 -9.70 8.74
N LEU A 98 8.01 -9.58 8.59
CA LEU A 98 7.24 -8.34 8.75
C LEU A 98 6.19 -8.40 9.87
N LEU A 99 6.11 -9.53 10.59
CA LEU A 99 5.38 -9.69 11.84
C LEU A 99 6.37 -9.61 13.01
#